data_AF-L0K368-F1
#
_entry.id   AF-L0K368-F1
#
_cell.length_a   1.000
_cell.length_b   1.000
_cell.length_c   1.000
_cell.angle_alpha   90.00
_cell.angle_beta   90.00
_cell.angle_gamma   90.00
#
_symmetry.space_group_name_H-M   'P 1'
#
loop_
_entity.id
_entity.type
_entity.pdbx_description
1 polymer ?
#
loop_
_entity_poly.entity_id
_entity_poly.type
_entity_poly.pdbx_seq_one_letter_code
_entity_poly.pdbx_strand_id
1 'polypeptide(L)'
;MPSTRSYSNSRLGGPTDDCEIGIVFRAIVFASKSRVRAGSPMQRAVGCEMSVDCPHCDRAFDSHRAKSVHASQVHFPRVPATRCDPYGHREIDTKHNGTRHRVQVHRLHATLLVDDIGELAEKEVHHVNGCPFDNRLENYELLDTGSHRAKSKETYRNLSGFKVLCRACGTPNQLTKREDTNFCPTCGSGVEVEEIVRSEPIDWRIPH
;
A
#
# COMPACT_ATOMS: atom_id res chain seq x y z
N MET A 1 4.78 -51.88 -15.11
CA MET A 1 5.30 -51.38 -13.81
C MET A 1 5.45 -49.86 -13.90
N PRO A 2 4.65 -49.06 -13.20
CA PRO A 2 4.81 -47.61 -13.23
C PRO A 2 5.78 -47.14 -12.13
N SER A 3 6.74 -46.32 -12.55
CA SER A 3 7.75 -45.68 -11.71
C SER A 3 7.14 -44.52 -10.93
N THR A 4 7.17 -44.59 -9.60
CA THR A 4 6.77 -43.50 -8.70
C THR A 4 7.98 -42.61 -8.41
N ARG A 5 7.95 -41.36 -8.89
CA ARG A 5 8.87 -40.31 -8.45
C ARG A 5 8.32 -39.66 -7.17
N SER A 6 8.94 -39.96 -6.04
CA SER A 6 8.75 -39.28 -4.76
C SER A 6 9.56 -37.98 -4.74
N TYR A 7 8.89 -36.84 -4.51
CA TYR A 7 9.55 -35.59 -4.12
C TYR A 7 9.52 -35.46 -2.60
N SER A 8 10.69 -35.64 -1.98
CA SER A 8 10.94 -35.31 -0.58
C SER A 8 11.21 -33.81 -0.45
N ASN A 9 10.32 -33.08 0.19
CA ASN A 9 10.53 -31.67 0.54
C ASN A 9 11.03 -31.61 1.99
N SER A 10 12.35 -31.51 2.15
CA SER A 10 13.02 -31.42 3.45
C SER A 10 12.79 -30.03 4.05
N ARG A 11 12.00 -29.98 5.13
CA ARG A 11 12.02 -28.89 6.10
C ARG A 11 13.39 -28.87 6.78
N LEU A 12 14.05 -27.71 6.77
CA LEU A 12 15.01 -27.35 7.81
C LEU A 12 14.55 -26.03 8.40
N GLY A 13 14.07 -26.13 9.64
CA GLY A 13 13.84 -24.99 10.51
C GLY A 13 15.18 -24.40 10.96
N GLY A 14 15.23 -23.08 10.99
CA GLY A 14 16.17 -22.29 11.76
C GLY A 14 15.40 -21.44 12.76
N PRO A 15 15.99 -21.13 13.93
CA PRO A 15 15.30 -20.51 15.05
C PRO A 15 14.87 -19.08 14.72
N THR A 16 13.63 -18.75 15.04
CA THR A 16 13.12 -17.38 15.03
C THR A 16 13.66 -16.67 16.26
N ASP A 17 14.66 -15.82 16.06
CA ASP A 17 14.97 -14.75 17.00
C ASP A 17 13.78 -13.80 17.04
N ASP A 18 13.28 -13.58 18.26
CA ASP A 18 12.20 -12.67 18.61
C ASP A 18 12.52 -11.24 18.14
N CYS A 19 12.12 -10.91 16.91
CA CYS A 19 11.99 -9.53 16.48
C CYS A 19 10.66 -9.00 17.00
N GLU A 20 10.69 -8.36 18.17
CA GLU A 20 9.67 -7.41 18.62
C GLU A 20 9.49 -6.32 17.55
N ILE A 21 8.61 -6.58 16.57
CA ILE A 21 8.08 -5.56 15.67
C ILE A 21 6.93 -4.87 16.43
N GLY A 22 7.31 -4.18 17.52
CA GLY A 22 6.50 -3.16 18.14
C GLY A 22 6.53 -1.93 17.24
N ILE A 23 5.62 -1.89 16.25
CA ILE A 23 5.46 -0.72 15.40
C ILE A 23 4.92 0.42 16.26
N VAL A 24 5.83 1.34 16.58
CA VAL A 24 5.56 2.64 17.17
C VAL A 24 4.76 3.48 16.18
N PHE A 25 3.43 3.29 16.14
CA PHE A 25 2.50 4.34 15.70
C PHE A 25 1.98 5.08 16.93
N ARG A 26 2.90 5.69 17.68
CA ARG A 26 2.57 6.65 18.73
C ARG A 26 2.85 8.06 18.20
N ALA A 27 1.76 8.75 17.88
CA ALA A 27 1.59 10.19 17.80
C ALA A 27 2.88 11.02 17.66
N ILE A 28 3.08 11.60 16.48
CA ILE A 28 3.99 12.74 16.29
C ILE A 28 3.35 13.96 16.98
N VAL A 29 3.48 14.04 18.30
CA VAL A 29 3.32 15.28 19.06
C VAL A 29 4.69 15.91 19.15
N PHE A 30 4.86 17.04 18.45
CA PHE A 30 6.05 17.87 18.48
C PHE A 30 6.34 18.34 19.91
N ALA A 31 7.37 17.77 20.55
CA ALA A 31 7.99 18.34 21.74
C ALA A 31 9.36 18.91 21.35
N SER A 32 9.34 20.13 20.82
CA SER A 32 10.54 20.93 20.55
C SER A 32 11.20 21.32 21.87
N LYS A 33 12.17 20.52 22.36
CA LYS A 33 13.06 20.94 23.45
C LYS A 33 14.10 21.93 22.92
N SER A 34 13.82 23.20 23.11
CA SER A 34 14.72 24.33 22.88
C SER A 34 15.99 24.18 23.73
N ARG A 35 17.12 23.83 23.10
CA ARG A 35 18.45 24.00 23.73
C ARG A 35 18.83 25.47 23.63
N VAL A 36 18.68 26.18 24.73
CA VAL A 36 19.27 27.50 24.92
C VAL A 36 20.79 27.33 25.04
N ARG A 37 21.51 27.60 23.96
CA ARG A 37 22.97 27.81 24.01
C ARG A 37 23.22 29.29 24.27
N ALA A 38 23.79 29.59 25.43
CA ALA A 38 24.26 30.91 25.79
C ALA A 38 25.47 31.31 24.93
N GLY A 39 25.26 32.33 24.09
CA GLY A 39 26.14 33.49 23.92
C GLY A 39 27.53 33.30 23.29
N SER A 40 27.68 33.87 22.08
CA SER A 40 28.76 34.82 21.78
C SER A 40 28.17 35.93 20.88
N PRO A 41 28.29 37.23 21.24
CA PRO A 41 27.72 38.32 20.44
C PRO A 41 28.69 38.70 19.32
N MET A 42 28.55 38.05 18.16
CA MET A 42 29.09 38.62 16.91
C MET A 42 28.09 39.65 16.40
N GLN A 43 28.51 40.91 16.37
CA GLN A 43 27.82 41.98 15.67
C GLN A 43 27.77 41.62 14.17
N ARG A 44 26.66 41.03 13.73
CA ARG A 44 26.39 40.75 12.31
C ARG A 44 25.80 41.99 11.67
N ALA A 45 26.39 42.38 10.55
CA ALA A 45 25.87 43.38 9.64
C ALA A 45 24.39 43.11 9.35
N VAL A 46 23.58 44.18 9.41
CA VAL A 46 22.15 44.19 9.10
C VAL A 46 21.99 44.00 7.59
N GLY A 47 22.17 42.77 7.13
CA GLY A 47 21.72 42.35 5.82
C GLY A 47 20.22 42.05 5.90
N CYS A 48 19.43 42.67 5.03
CA CYS A 48 18.02 42.33 4.84
C CYS A 48 17.89 40.84 4.52
N GLU A 49 17.60 40.03 5.54
CA GLU A 49 17.33 38.62 5.40
C GLU A 49 15.92 38.48 4.80
N MET A 50 15.84 38.24 3.50
CA MET A 50 14.57 38.03 2.81
C MET A 50 14.04 36.64 3.16
N SER A 51 13.23 36.57 4.21
CA SER A 51 12.47 35.35 4.50
C SER A 51 11.38 35.13 3.44
N VAL A 52 11.12 33.87 3.13
CA VAL A 52 10.06 33.47 2.20
C VAL A 52 9.03 32.64 2.94
N ASP A 53 7.79 33.13 2.98
CA ASP A 53 6.69 32.46 3.68
C ASP A 53 6.08 31.33 2.84
N CYS A 54 5.66 30.27 3.53
CA CYS A 54 4.87 29.21 2.92
C CYS A 54 3.41 29.67 2.70
N PRO A 55 2.80 29.45 1.52
CA PRO A 55 1.40 29.83 1.29
C PRO A 55 0.38 28.90 1.95
N HIS A 56 0.82 27.80 2.58
CA HIS A 56 -0.05 26.76 3.15
C HIS A 56 0.08 26.62 4.67
N CYS A 57 1.04 27.31 5.30
CA CYS A 57 1.19 27.38 6.76
C CYS A 57 2.05 28.58 7.18
N ASP A 58 2.06 28.88 8.47
CA ASP A 58 2.74 30.06 9.03
C ASP A 58 4.27 29.90 9.20
N ARG A 59 4.91 28.99 8.44
CA ARG A 59 6.36 28.80 8.48
C ARG A 59 7.07 29.71 7.48
N ALA A 60 8.10 30.40 7.95
CA ALA A 60 9.02 31.19 7.16
C ALA A 60 10.34 30.42 6.91
N PHE A 61 10.95 30.64 5.75
CA PHE A 61 12.18 29.97 5.32
C PHE A 61 13.24 30.98 4.88
N ASP A 62 14.51 30.61 5.06
CA ASP A 62 15.68 31.38 4.61
C ASP A 62 15.87 31.38 3.08
N SER A 63 15.16 30.50 2.37
CA SER A 63 15.34 30.30 0.94
C SER A 63 14.10 29.71 0.27
N HIS A 64 13.90 30.05 -1.00
CA HIS A 64 12.88 29.42 -1.85
C HIS A 64 13.05 27.90 -1.94
N ARG A 65 14.31 27.40 -1.90
CA ARG A 65 14.59 25.96 -1.92
C ARG A 65 14.06 25.27 -0.66
N ALA A 66 14.33 25.81 0.53
CA ALA A 66 13.84 25.25 1.78
C ALA A 66 12.31 25.25 1.83
N LYS A 67 11.67 26.36 1.41
CA LYS A 67 10.22 26.44 1.24
C LYS A 67 9.68 25.38 0.27
N SER A 68 10.31 25.18 -0.88
CA SER A 68 9.87 24.21 -1.89
C SER A 68 9.96 22.77 -1.36
N VAL A 69 11.08 22.43 -0.69
CA VAL A 69 11.24 21.13 -0.03
C VAL A 69 10.16 20.94 1.04
N HIS A 70 9.93 21.94 1.90
CA HIS A 70 8.88 21.90 2.90
C HIS A 70 7.49 21.68 2.28
N ALA A 71 7.13 22.45 1.25
CA ALA A 71 5.85 22.29 0.57
C ALA A 71 5.68 20.87 0.00
N SER A 72 6.71 20.32 -0.65
CA SER A 72 6.68 18.97 -1.22
C SER A 72 6.63 17.83 -0.18
N GLN A 73 6.94 18.11 1.09
CA GLN A 73 6.97 17.11 2.15
C GLN A 73 5.76 17.21 3.08
N VAL A 74 5.28 18.42 3.34
CA VAL A 74 4.22 18.69 4.33
C VAL A 74 2.86 18.91 3.68
N HIS A 75 2.82 19.63 2.56
CA HIS A 75 1.55 20.04 1.92
C HIS A 75 1.22 19.19 0.69
N PHE A 76 2.24 18.75 -0.03
CA PHE A 76 2.10 17.90 -1.21
C PHE A 76 2.91 16.61 -1.02
N PRO A 77 2.61 15.82 0.02
CA PRO A 77 3.33 14.57 0.25
C PRO A 77 3.29 13.77 -1.05
N ARG A 78 4.48 13.34 -1.50
CA ARG A 78 4.57 12.52 -2.71
C ARG A 78 3.69 11.31 -2.53
N VAL A 79 2.76 11.13 -3.47
CA VAL A 79 1.98 9.89 -3.55
C VAL A 79 3.00 8.75 -3.60
N PRO A 80 2.92 7.78 -2.68
CA PRO A 80 3.87 6.68 -2.69
C PRO A 80 3.79 5.95 -4.02
N ALA A 81 4.93 5.45 -4.48
CA ALA A 81 4.95 4.67 -5.71
C ALA A 81 4.10 3.41 -5.53
N THR A 82 3.07 3.27 -6.35
CA THR A 82 2.25 2.06 -6.41
C THR A 82 2.84 1.10 -7.43
N ARG A 83 2.82 -0.19 -7.11
CA ARG A 83 3.18 -1.28 -8.02
C ARG A 83 2.09 -2.34 -7.98
N CYS A 84 1.96 -3.13 -9.02
CA CYS A 84 1.16 -4.34 -8.98
C CYS A 84 2.11 -5.55 -8.95
N ASP A 85 1.85 -6.51 -8.09
CA ASP A 85 2.55 -7.79 -8.10
C ASP A 85 2.04 -8.69 -9.26
N PRO A 86 2.69 -9.84 -9.53
CA PRO A 86 2.23 -10.77 -10.57
C PRO A 86 0.83 -11.37 -10.32
N TYR A 87 0.31 -11.26 -9.10
CA TYR A 87 -1.01 -11.74 -8.71
C TYR A 87 -2.09 -10.66 -8.79
N GLY A 88 -1.73 -9.43 -9.20
CA GLY A 88 -2.64 -8.30 -9.33
C GLY A 88 -2.83 -7.49 -8.05
N HIS A 89 -2.14 -7.82 -6.95
CA HIS A 89 -2.23 -7.02 -5.74
C HIS A 89 -1.45 -5.72 -5.89
N ARG A 90 -2.10 -4.61 -5.53
CA ARG A 90 -1.43 -3.31 -5.46
C ARG A 90 -0.56 -3.25 -4.20
N GLU A 91 0.68 -2.84 -4.35
CA GLU A 91 1.65 -2.63 -3.28
C GLU A 91 2.03 -1.14 -3.20
N ILE A 92 2.17 -0.66 -1.98
CA ILE A 92 2.75 0.63 -1.65
C ILE A 92 4.21 0.40 -1.27
N ASP A 93 5.11 1.07 -1.99
CA ASP A 93 6.55 1.04 -1.72
C ASP A 93 6.97 2.40 -1.13
N THR A 94 7.38 2.38 0.13
CA THR A 94 7.80 3.58 0.86
C THR A 94 9.16 3.39 1.51
N LYS A 95 9.85 4.50 1.78
CA LYS A 95 11.12 4.51 2.49
C LYS A 95 10.97 5.32 3.78
N HIS A 96 11.22 4.69 4.92
CA HIS A 96 11.15 5.31 6.23
C HIS A 96 12.46 5.07 6.98
N ASN A 97 13.09 6.14 7.48
CA ASN A 97 14.36 6.10 8.21
C ASN A 97 15.49 5.30 7.52
N GLY A 98 15.57 5.39 6.19
CA GLY A 98 16.57 4.65 5.42
C GLY A 98 16.13 3.23 5.01
N THR A 99 15.15 2.66 5.69
CA THR A 99 14.60 1.32 5.44
C THR A 99 13.48 1.39 4.41
N ARG A 100 13.48 0.43 3.48
CA ARG A 100 12.41 0.29 2.48
C ARG A 100 11.32 -0.64 3.03
N HIS A 101 10.09 -0.20 2.97
CA HIS A 101 8.91 -0.95 3.38
C HIS A 101 8.00 -1.17 2.17
N ARG A 102 7.52 -2.40 2.03
CA ARG A 102 6.52 -2.77 1.03
C ARG A 102 5.32 -3.35 1.74
N VAL A 103 4.16 -2.80 1.46
CA VAL A 103 2.91 -3.20 2.09
C VAL A 103 1.85 -3.35 1.00
N GLN A 104 1.15 -4.48 1.00
CA GLN A 104 0.00 -4.69 0.12
C GLN A 104 -1.14 -3.77 0.55
N VAL A 105 -1.78 -3.10 -0.42
CA VAL A 105 -2.86 -2.12 -0.17
C VAL A 105 -4.01 -2.76 0.60
N HIS A 106 -4.40 -3.99 0.27
CA HIS A 106 -5.47 -4.67 0.98
C HIS A 106 -5.13 -4.95 2.46
N ARG A 107 -3.86 -5.23 2.79
CA ARG A 107 -3.41 -5.38 4.20
C ARG A 107 -3.45 -4.05 4.93
N LEU A 108 -3.13 -2.96 4.24
CA LEU A 108 -3.23 -1.62 4.82
C LEU A 108 -4.70 -1.27 5.10
N HIS A 109 -5.62 -1.51 4.16
CA HIS A 109 -7.04 -1.24 4.37
C HIS A 109 -7.66 -2.10 5.48
N ALA A 110 -7.24 -3.37 5.60
CA ALA A 110 -7.68 -4.26 6.66
C ALA A 110 -7.38 -3.75 8.08
N THR A 111 -6.45 -2.80 8.25
CA THR A 111 -6.23 -2.13 9.55
C THR A 111 -7.44 -1.33 10.01
N LEU A 112 -8.36 -0.97 9.11
CA LEU A 112 -9.63 -0.31 9.42
C LEU A 112 -10.71 -1.28 9.92
N LEU A 113 -10.47 -2.60 9.83
CA LEU A 113 -11.41 -3.65 10.25
C LEU A 113 -11.08 -4.25 11.62
N VAL A 114 -9.96 -3.84 12.24
CA VAL A 114 -9.50 -4.34 13.53
C VAL A 114 -9.25 -3.17 14.48
N ASP A 115 -9.47 -3.40 15.77
CA ASP A 115 -9.18 -2.40 16.80
C ASP A 115 -7.69 -2.40 17.17
N ASP A 116 -7.04 -3.57 17.12
CA ASP A 116 -5.61 -3.74 17.37
C ASP A 116 -4.89 -4.31 16.12
N ILE A 117 -3.82 -3.63 15.72
CA ILE A 117 -2.95 -4.04 14.61
C ILE A 117 -2.30 -5.41 14.88
N GLY A 118 -2.10 -5.76 16.17
CA GLY A 118 -1.58 -7.06 16.58
C GLY A 118 -2.41 -8.23 16.06
N GLU A 119 -3.73 -8.07 15.94
CA GLU A 119 -4.62 -9.12 15.41
C GLU A 119 -4.36 -9.47 13.94
N LEU A 120 -3.81 -8.54 13.16
CA LEU A 120 -3.47 -8.77 11.75
C LEU A 120 -2.17 -9.54 11.57
N ALA A 121 -1.38 -9.75 12.63
CA ALA A 121 -0.14 -10.52 12.55
C ALA A 121 -0.41 -11.99 12.18
N GLU A 122 -1.51 -12.54 12.69
CA GLU A 122 -1.89 -13.95 12.51
C GLU A 122 -3.01 -14.17 11.48
N LYS A 123 -3.52 -13.08 10.88
CA LYS A 123 -4.61 -13.10 9.90
C LYS A 123 -4.11 -12.71 8.51
N GLU A 124 -4.76 -13.28 7.50
CA GLU A 124 -4.61 -12.96 6.07
C GLU A 124 -5.91 -12.34 5.56
N VAL A 125 -5.77 -11.37 4.64
CA VAL A 125 -6.91 -10.66 4.05
C VAL A 125 -7.34 -11.41 2.80
N HIS A 126 -8.51 -12.02 2.86
CA HIS A 126 -9.15 -12.69 1.74
C HIS A 126 -10.04 -11.71 0.98
N HIS A 127 -9.99 -11.74 -0.35
CA HIS A 127 -10.97 -11.05 -1.18
C HIS A 127 -12.13 -12.00 -1.43
N VAL A 128 -13.31 -11.69 -0.89
CA VAL A 128 -14.49 -12.58 -0.95
C VAL A 128 -14.89 -12.88 -2.40
N ASN A 129 -14.87 -11.86 -3.26
CA ASN A 129 -15.11 -12.01 -4.69
C ASN A 129 -13.92 -12.58 -5.51
N GLY A 130 -12.76 -12.76 -4.87
CA GLY A 130 -11.50 -13.21 -5.47
C GLY A 130 -10.86 -12.27 -6.48
N CYS A 131 -11.36 -11.03 -6.58
CA CYS A 131 -10.74 -9.97 -7.35
C CYS A 131 -9.68 -9.24 -6.50
N PRO A 132 -8.38 -9.35 -6.83
CA PRO A 132 -7.31 -8.73 -6.03
C PRO A 132 -7.27 -7.20 -6.13
N PHE A 133 -8.09 -6.61 -6.99
CA PHE A 133 -8.15 -5.17 -7.25
C PHE A 133 -9.35 -4.48 -6.55
N ASP A 134 -10.37 -5.24 -6.16
CA ASP A 134 -11.53 -4.72 -5.45
C ASP A 134 -11.19 -4.54 -3.96
N ASN A 135 -10.67 -3.36 -3.65
CA ASN A 135 -10.14 -3.00 -2.33
C ASN A 135 -11.19 -2.35 -1.40
N ARG A 136 -12.48 -2.58 -1.67
CA ARG A 136 -13.57 -2.14 -0.78
C ARG A 136 -13.59 -2.98 0.49
N LEU A 137 -13.89 -2.34 1.63
CA LEU A 137 -13.82 -2.99 2.94
C LEU A 137 -14.80 -4.16 3.06
N GLU A 138 -15.99 -4.04 2.47
CA GLU A 138 -17.00 -5.10 2.43
C GLU A 138 -16.58 -6.33 1.61
N ASN A 139 -15.54 -6.22 0.78
CA ASN A 139 -14.99 -7.33 0.01
C ASN A 139 -13.87 -8.08 0.76
N TYR A 140 -13.49 -7.62 1.96
CA TYR A 140 -12.46 -8.25 2.76
C TYR A 140 -13.04 -9.19 3.80
N GLU A 141 -12.33 -10.28 4.03
CA GLU A 141 -12.57 -11.21 5.12
C GLU A 141 -11.22 -11.58 5.73
N LEU A 142 -11.11 -11.42 7.05
CA LEU A 142 -9.88 -11.77 7.77
C LEU A 142 -9.94 -13.23 8.19
N LEU A 143 -9.03 -14.03 7.66
CA LEU A 143 -8.97 -15.48 7.89
C LEU A 143 -7.60 -15.85 8.48
N ASP A 144 -7.54 -16.95 9.23
CA ASP A 144 -6.25 -17.57 9.52
C ASP A 144 -5.63 -18.11 8.22
N THR A 145 -4.31 -18.28 8.18
CA THR A 145 -3.58 -18.77 7.00
C THR A 145 -4.13 -20.11 6.47
N GLY A 146 -4.61 -21.00 7.35
CA GLY A 146 -5.17 -22.29 6.96
C GLY A 146 -6.50 -22.14 6.21
N SER A 147 -7.42 -21.37 6.79
CA SER A 147 -8.72 -21.06 6.19
C SER A 147 -8.59 -20.21 4.93
N HIS A 148 -7.69 -19.22 4.91
CA HIS A 148 -7.42 -18.43 3.70
C HIS A 148 -7.03 -19.34 2.54
N ARG A 149 -6.03 -20.22 2.74
CA ARG A 149 -5.59 -21.15 1.69
C ARG A 149 -6.69 -22.10 1.21
N ALA A 150 -7.58 -22.54 2.10
CA ALA A 150 -8.72 -23.36 1.73
C ALA A 150 -9.73 -22.57 0.89
N LYS A 151 -10.09 -21.35 1.34
CA LYS A 151 -11.08 -20.49 0.71
C LYS A 151 -10.60 -19.91 -0.62
N SER A 152 -9.34 -19.48 -0.74
CA SER A 152 -8.81 -19.01 -2.02
C SER A 152 -8.92 -20.08 -3.11
N LYS A 153 -8.66 -21.37 -2.78
CA LYS A 153 -8.84 -22.46 -3.75
C LYS A 153 -10.29 -22.58 -4.23
N GLU A 154 -11.25 -22.40 -3.34
CA GLU A 154 -12.67 -22.42 -3.66
C GLU A 154 -13.07 -21.20 -4.49
N THR A 155 -12.72 -20.00 -4.05
CA THR A 155 -12.98 -18.76 -4.78
C THR A 155 -12.40 -18.82 -6.19
N TYR A 156 -11.16 -19.29 -6.37
CA TYR A 156 -10.57 -19.44 -7.71
C TYR A 156 -11.25 -20.52 -8.56
N ARG A 157 -11.75 -21.61 -7.96
CA ARG A 157 -12.57 -22.59 -8.69
C ARG A 157 -13.85 -21.96 -9.18
N ASN A 158 -14.51 -21.17 -8.34
CA ASN A 158 -15.74 -20.46 -8.71
C ASN A 158 -15.46 -19.41 -9.79
N LEU A 159 -14.32 -18.72 -9.73
CA LEU A 159 -13.90 -17.74 -10.74
C LEU A 159 -13.48 -18.35 -12.07
N SER A 160 -13.16 -19.65 -12.14
CA SER A 160 -12.62 -20.31 -13.34
C SER A 160 -13.57 -20.39 -14.55
N GLY A 161 -14.72 -19.71 -14.51
CA GLY A 161 -15.63 -19.48 -15.64
C GLY A 161 -16.01 -18.01 -15.88
N PHE A 162 -15.54 -17.06 -15.06
CA PHE A 162 -15.92 -15.66 -15.17
C PHE A 162 -15.10 -14.94 -16.23
N LYS A 163 -15.80 -14.27 -17.16
CA LYS A 163 -15.22 -13.37 -18.15
C LYS A 163 -15.28 -11.95 -17.60
N VAL A 164 -14.12 -11.30 -17.47
CA VAL A 164 -14.02 -9.88 -17.10
C VAL A 164 -13.91 -9.07 -18.39
N LEU A 165 -14.73 -8.03 -18.55
CA LEU A 165 -14.64 -7.18 -19.73
C LEU A 165 -13.42 -6.25 -19.60
N CYS A 166 -12.62 -6.15 -20.66
CA CYS A 166 -11.59 -5.12 -20.75
C CYS A 166 -12.24 -3.73 -20.87
N ARG A 167 -11.89 -2.78 -20.00
CA ARG A 167 -12.45 -1.41 -20.06
C ARG A 167 -12.06 -0.65 -21.33
N ALA A 168 -10.85 -0.88 -21.84
CA ALA A 168 -10.34 -0.15 -23.01
C ALA A 168 -11.01 -0.58 -24.32
N CYS A 169 -11.37 -1.86 -24.47
CA CYS A 169 -11.91 -2.38 -25.73
C CYS A 169 -13.22 -3.19 -25.60
N GLY A 170 -13.77 -3.31 -24.40
CA GLY A 170 -15.00 -4.06 -24.11
C GLY A 170 -14.89 -5.58 -24.29
N THR A 171 -13.71 -6.11 -24.64
CA THR A 171 -13.57 -7.52 -24.98
C THR A 171 -13.57 -8.39 -23.71
N PRO A 172 -14.40 -9.45 -23.64
CA PRO A 172 -14.37 -10.38 -22.51
C PRO A 172 -13.03 -11.12 -22.46
N ASN A 173 -12.32 -10.93 -21.36
CA ASN A 173 -11.07 -11.60 -21.03
C ASN A 173 -11.32 -12.67 -19.96
N GLN A 174 -10.65 -13.81 -20.09
CA GLN A 174 -10.65 -14.82 -19.03
C GLN A 174 -9.47 -14.53 -18.10
N LEU A 175 -9.75 -14.35 -16.81
CA LEU A 175 -8.71 -14.38 -15.79
C LEU A 175 -8.14 -15.80 -15.74
N THR A 176 -7.06 -16.05 -16.47
CA THR A 176 -6.34 -17.32 -16.39
C THR A 176 -5.25 -17.23 -15.34
N LYS A 177 -4.99 -18.34 -14.65
CA LYS A 177 -4.01 -18.47 -13.54
C LYS A 177 -2.54 -18.12 -13.86
N ARG A 178 -2.23 -17.64 -15.08
CA ARG A 178 -0.86 -17.46 -15.54
C ARG A 178 -0.43 -16.00 -15.62
N GLU A 179 0.87 -15.85 -15.40
CA GLU A 179 1.69 -14.69 -15.05
C GLU A 179 1.66 -13.51 -16.07
N ASP A 180 0.87 -13.62 -17.14
CA ASP A 180 0.82 -12.65 -18.25
C ASP A 180 -0.53 -11.91 -18.39
N THR A 181 -1.49 -12.13 -17.48
CA THR A 181 -2.88 -11.64 -17.60
C THR A 181 -3.12 -10.20 -17.15
N ASN A 182 -2.07 -9.47 -16.78
CA ASN A 182 -2.18 -8.04 -16.46
C ASN A 182 -2.50 -7.17 -17.69
N PHE A 183 -2.59 -7.75 -18.89
CA PHE A 183 -2.91 -7.03 -20.11
C PHE A 183 -4.09 -7.68 -20.83
N CYS A 184 -4.95 -6.84 -21.41
CA CYS A 184 -5.96 -7.33 -22.34
C CYS A 184 -5.26 -7.91 -23.59
N PRO A 185 -5.53 -9.17 -23.98
CA PRO A 185 -4.89 -9.79 -25.16
C PRO A 185 -5.31 -9.13 -26.48
N THR A 186 -6.40 -8.36 -26.47
CA THR A 186 -6.95 -7.71 -27.66
C THR A 186 -6.34 -6.34 -27.91
N CYS A 187 -6.18 -5.51 -26.88
CA CYS A 187 -5.72 -4.13 -27.04
C CYS A 187 -4.41 -3.82 -26.31
N GLY A 188 -3.86 -4.76 -25.53
CA GLY A 188 -2.63 -4.56 -24.78
C GLY A 188 -2.75 -3.56 -23.62
N SER A 189 -3.94 -3.04 -23.31
CA SER A 189 -4.14 -2.18 -22.16
C SER A 189 -3.86 -2.97 -20.89
N GLY A 190 -3.08 -2.39 -19.98
CA GLY A 190 -3.01 -2.88 -18.61
C GLY A 190 -4.42 -2.98 -18.06
N VAL A 191 -4.79 -4.11 -17.50
CA VAL A 191 -6.08 -4.26 -16.84
C VAL A 191 -6.01 -3.46 -15.54
N GLU A 192 -6.21 -2.14 -15.62
CA GLU A 192 -6.57 -1.36 -14.44
C GLU A 192 -8.00 -1.75 -14.09
N VAL A 193 -8.14 -2.78 -13.26
CA VAL A 193 -9.42 -3.29 -12.74
C VAL A 193 -9.95 -2.32 -11.69
N GLU A 194 -10.22 -1.09 -12.10
CA GLU A 194 -11.28 -0.34 -11.45
C GLU A 194 -12.58 -0.73 -12.15
N GLU A 195 -13.46 -1.38 -11.38
CA GLU A 195 -14.82 -1.79 -11.74
C GLU A 195 -14.96 -3.16 -12.47
N ILE A 196 -14.90 -4.25 -11.69
CA ILE A 196 -15.80 -5.39 -11.98
C ILE A 196 -17.21 -4.89 -11.69
N VAL A 197 -17.87 -4.35 -12.72
CA VAL A 197 -19.19 -3.72 -12.63
C VAL A 197 -20.22 -4.71 -12.09
N ARG A 198 -20.65 -4.49 -10.85
CA ARG A 198 -22.01 -4.77 -10.39
C ARG A 198 -22.63 -3.64 -9.55
N SER A 199 -22.06 -2.44 -9.58
CA SER A 199 -22.64 -1.27 -8.92
C SER A 199 -22.43 -0.02 -9.77
N GLU A 200 -23.38 0.89 -9.67
CA GLU A 200 -23.36 2.21 -10.29
C GLU A 200 -22.07 2.98 -9.93
N PRO A 201 -21.60 3.88 -10.82
CA PRO A 201 -20.34 4.59 -10.63
C PRO A 201 -20.30 5.38 -9.32
N ILE A 202 -19.23 5.17 -8.55
CA ILE A 202 -18.97 5.88 -7.29
C ILE A 202 -18.60 7.34 -7.62
N ASP A 203 -19.40 8.29 -7.14
CA ASP A 203 -19.11 9.73 -7.19
C ASP A 203 -18.08 10.10 -6.10
N TRP A 204 -16.88 10.50 -6.52
CA TRP A 204 -15.76 10.86 -5.64
C TRP A 204 -15.83 12.30 -5.11
N ARG A 205 -16.92 13.02 -5.35
CA ARG A 205 -17.11 14.36 -4.78
C ARG A 205 -17.34 14.25 -3.28
N ILE A 206 -16.29 14.51 -2.51
CA ILE A 206 -16.40 14.79 -1.08
C ILE A 206 -17.19 16.10 -0.94
N PRO A 207 -18.38 16.11 -0.34
CA PRO A 207 -19.11 17.36 -0.10
C PRO A 207 -18.28 18.25 0.83
N HIS A 208 -18.04 19.48 0.39
CA HIS A 208 -17.40 20.56 1.16
C HIS A 208 -18.37 21.20 2.14
#